data_AF-A0A8X8X4P2-F1
#
_entry.id   AF-A0A8X8X4P2-F1
#
_cell.length_a   1.000
_cell.length_b   1.000
_cell.length_c   1.000
_cell.angle_alpha   90.00
_cell.angle_beta   90.00
_cell.angle_gamma   90.00
#
_symmetry.space_group_name_H-M   'P 1'
#
loop_
_entity.id
_entity.type
_entity.pdbx_description
1 polymer ?
#
loop_
_entity_poly.entity_id
_entity_poly.type
_entity_poly.pdbx_seq_one_letter_code
_entity_poly.pdbx_strand_id
1 'polypeptide(L)'
;MATTDSNLSVSPPSSYSAVVLGGTFDRLHDGHRQFLKAAATVARDRIVIGVCDGHMLVNKQYSNLIEPVEKRMKNVEDYIKVVEKCELKALLLCLIIILIMLVLL
;
A
#
# COMPACT_ATOMS: atom_id res chain seq x y z
N MET A 1 -36.47 31.48 -2.72
CA MET A 1 -36.59 30.57 -3.89
C MET A 1 -35.73 29.36 -3.58
N ALA A 2 -36.36 28.23 -3.31
CA ALA A 2 -35.69 26.97 -3.04
C ALA A 2 -35.03 26.40 -4.31
N THR A 3 -34.20 25.38 -4.09
CA THR A 3 -33.61 24.43 -5.05
C THR A 3 -32.34 24.93 -5.75
N THR A 4 -31.23 24.20 -5.79
CA THR A 4 -31.13 22.74 -5.91
C THR A 4 -29.81 22.25 -5.31
N ASP A 5 -29.87 21.49 -4.21
CA ASP A 5 -28.77 20.60 -3.81
C ASP A 5 -28.73 19.46 -4.84
N SER A 6 -28.03 19.70 -5.95
CA SER A 6 -27.72 18.62 -6.88
C SER A 6 -26.81 17.65 -6.14
N ASN A 7 -27.36 16.49 -5.79
CA ASN A 7 -26.62 15.27 -5.45
C ASN A 7 -25.47 15.10 -6.46
N LEU A 8 -24.29 15.61 -6.10
CA LEU A 8 -23.11 15.47 -6.92
C LEU A 8 -22.66 14.03 -6.73
N SER A 9 -23.08 13.15 -7.65
CA SER A 9 -22.51 11.83 -7.77
C SER A 9 -21.04 12.00 -8.20
N VAL A 10 -20.16 12.22 -7.24
CA VAL A 10 -18.73 12.33 -7.46
C VAL A 10 -18.26 10.94 -7.90
N SER A 11 -18.14 10.73 -9.20
CA SER A 11 -17.44 9.56 -9.72
C SER A 11 -15.99 9.64 -9.21
N PRO A 12 -15.42 8.54 -8.68
CA PRO A 12 -14.04 8.56 -8.22
C PRO A 12 -13.13 9.03 -9.35
N PRO A 13 -12.12 9.86 -9.04
CA PRO A 13 -11.19 10.35 -10.05
C PRO A 13 -10.46 9.16 -10.69
N SER A 14 -10.09 9.30 -11.97
CA SER A 14 -9.34 8.26 -12.70
C SER A 14 -7.94 7.99 -12.13
N SER A 15 -7.42 8.91 -11.30
CA SER A 15 -6.15 8.79 -10.59
C SER A 15 -6.16 9.60 -9.28
N TYR A 16 -5.33 9.20 -8.33
CA TYR A 16 -5.10 9.86 -7.05
C TYR A 16 -3.69 10.44 -7.00
N SER A 17 -3.52 11.63 -6.43
CA SER A 17 -2.19 12.25 -6.28
C SER A 17 -1.23 11.37 -5.50
N ALA A 18 -1.70 10.74 -4.42
CA ALA A 18 -0.92 9.80 -3.64
C ALA A 18 -1.72 8.54 -3.30
N VAL A 19 -1.06 7.39 -3.31
CA VAL A 19 -1.63 6.10 -2.89
C VAL A 19 -0.78 5.50 -1.79
N VAL A 20 -1.43 5.00 -0.74
CA VAL A 20 -0.79 4.33 0.40
C VAL A 20 -1.36 2.92 0.54
N LEU A 21 -0.48 1.94 0.71
CA LEU A 21 -0.86 0.54 0.91
C LEU A 21 0.10 -0.12 1.89
N GLY A 22 -0.38 -1.17 2.56
CA GLY A 22 0.35 -1.87 3.59
C GLY A 22 0.18 -3.37 3.48
N GLY A 23 1.24 -4.12 3.80
CA GLY A 23 1.20 -5.58 3.80
C GLY A 23 2.51 -6.21 4.26
N THR A 24 2.50 -7.52 4.51
CA THR A 24 3.75 -8.25 4.79
C THR A 24 4.59 -8.37 3.52
N PHE A 25 3.98 -8.57 2.34
CA PHE A 25 4.72 -8.81 1.09
C PHE A 25 5.78 -9.92 1.21
N ASP A 26 5.48 -10.96 1.99
CA ASP A 26 6.33 -12.14 2.08
C ASP A 26 6.31 -12.89 0.74
N ARG A 27 7.49 -13.32 0.26
CA ARG A 27 7.65 -14.08 -0.99
C ARG A 27 6.77 -13.56 -2.11
N LEU A 28 7.15 -12.40 -2.66
CA LEU A 28 6.35 -11.64 -3.62
C LEU A 28 5.81 -12.53 -4.76
N HIS A 29 4.52 -12.89 -4.68
CA HIS A 29 3.81 -13.74 -5.64
C HIS A 29 2.77 -12.93 -6.42
N ASP A 30 2.03 -13.56 -7.34
CA ASP A 30 1.15 -12.85 -8.29
C ASP A 30 0.07 -12.00 -7.63
N GLY A 31 -0.47 -12.44 -6.49
CA GLY A 31 -1.42 -11.64 -5.71
C GLY A 31 -0.84 -10.30 -5.26
N HIS A 32 0.36 -10.31 -4.67
CA HIS A 32 1.06 -9.08 -4.29
C HIS A 32 1.39 -8.22 -5.53
N ARG A 33 1.84 -8.84 -6.62
CA ARG A 33 2.16 -8.14 -7.87
C ARG A 33 0.96 -7.42 -8.45
N GLN A 34 -0.18 -8.10 -8.55
CA GLN A 34 -1.41 -7.50 -9.05
C GLN A 34 -1.89 -6.35 -8.15
N PHE A 35 -1.82 -6.52 -6.83
CA PHE A 35 -2.19 -5.47 -5.89
C PHE A 35 -1.30 -4.23 -6.01
N LEU A 36 0.03 -4.42 -6.05
CA LEU A 36 1.01 -3.35 -6.26
C LEU A 36 0.82 -2.66 -7.61
N LYS A 37 0.54 -3.43 -8.67
CA LYS A 37 0.29 -2.90 -10.02
C LYS A 37 -0.99 -2.07 -10.06
N ALA A 38 -2.07 -2.53 -9.44
CA ALA A 38 -3.32 -1.77 -9.38
C ALA A 38 -3.12 -0.43 -8.65
N ALA A 39 -2.40 -0.43 -7.54
CA ALA A 39 -2.05 0.78 -6.79
C ALA A 39 -1.20 1.75 -7.62
N ALA A 40 -0.22 1.23 -8.35
CA ALA A 40 0.60 1.99 -9.29
C ALA A 40 -0.24 2.67 -10.39
N THR A 41 -1.13 1.92 -11.05
CA THR A 41 -1.97 2.43 -12.16
C THR A 41 -2.85 3.62 -11.75
N VAL A 42 -3.30 3.67 -10.49
CA VAL A 42 -4.17 4.74 -9.99
C VAL A 42 -3.40 5.85 -9.28
N ALA A 43 -2.08 5.73 -9.10
CA ALA A 43 -1.24 6.76 -8.50
C ALA A 43 -0.71 7.73 -9.56
N ARG A 44 -0.80 9.03 -9.30
CA ARG A 44 -0.32 10.08 -10.21
C ARG A 44 1.07 10.59 -9.84
N ASP A 45 1.27 10.94 -8.57
CA ASP A 45 2.48 11.66 -8.15
C ASP A 45 3.34 10.79 -7.21
N ARG A 46 2.71 10.01 -6.32
CA ARG A 46 3.42 9.25 -5.29
C ARG A 46 2.73 7.94 -4.91
N ILE A 47 3.53 6.91 -4.68
CA ILE A 47 3.10 5.68 -4.01
C ILE A 47 3.94 5.43 -2.75
N VAL A 48 3.26 5.11 -1.65
CA VAL A 48 3.87 4.75 -0.37
C VAL A 48 3.47 3.33 0.00
N ILE A 49 4.45 2.47 0.18
CA ILE A 49 4.22 1.06 0.51
C ILE A 49 4.83 0.77 1.87
N GLY A 50 3.96 0.41 2.82
CA GLY A 50 4.32 -0.04 4.15
C GLY A 50 4.57 -1.55 4.17
N VAL A 51 5.79 -1.96 4.48
CA VAL A 51 6.15 -3.37 4.67
C VAL A 51 6.09 -3.69 6.17
N CYS A 52 5.16 -4.55 6.59
CA CYS A 52 4.98 -4.92 8.00
C CYS A 52 6.11 -5.82 8.49
N ASP A 53 6.58 -5.63 9.73
CA ASP A 53 7.58 -6.50 10.35
C ASP A 53 7.41 -6.59 11.88
N GLY A 54 8.19 -7.45 12.53
CA GLY A 54 8.32 -7.51 13.99
C GLY A 54 7.00 -7.75 14.70
N HIS A 55 6.60 -6.84 15.59
CA HIS A 55 5.45 -7.01 16.48
C HIS A 55 4.11 -7.19 15.74
N MET A 56 4.02 -6.70 14.49
CA MET A 56 2.83 -6.87 13.64
C MET A 56 2.68 -8.30 13.08
N LEU A 57 3.72 -9.13 13.15
CA LEU A 57 3.71 -10.51 12.66
C LEU A 57 3.61 -11.54 13.80
N VAL A 58 3.61 -11.10 15.06
CA VAL A 58 3.66 -11.99 16.25
C VAL A 58 2.48 -12.94 16.31
N ASN A 59 1.32 -12.51 15.81
CA ASN A 59 0.10 -13.34 15.78
C ASN A 59 -0.06 -14.15 14.47
N LYS A 60 0.87 -14.05 13.51
CA LYS A 60 0.83 -14.89 12.31
C LYS A 60 1.38 -16.28 12.62
N GLN A 61 0.60 -17.31 12.29
CA GLN A 61 1.13 -18.67 12.26
C GLN A 61 2.34 -18.71 11.33
N TYR A 62 3.44 -19.29 11.82
CA TYR A 62 4.71 -19.40 11.10
C TYR A 62 5.41 -18.08 10.77
N SER A 63 5.28 -17.07 11.63
CA SER A 63 6.00 -15.80 11.50
C SER A 63 7.52 -15.97 11.30
N ASN A 64 8.11 -17.01 11.91
CA ASN A 64 9.51 -17.38 11.77
C ASN A 64 9.92 -17.82 10.35
N LEU A 65 8.97 -18.17 9.47
CA LEU A 65 9.22 -18.58 8.08
C LEU A 65 9.14 -17.42 7.09
N ILE A 66 8.74 -16.23 7.56
CA ILE A 66 8.65 -15.01 6.76
C ILE A 66 10.07 -14.53 6.44
N GLU A 67 10.27 -14.03 5.21
CA GLU A 67 11.56 -13.50 4.78
C GLU A 67 11.96 -12.26 5.61
N PRO A 68 13.28 -12.03 5.84
CA PRO A 68 13.77 -10.82 6.48
C PRO A 68 13.19 -9.56 5.83
N VAL A 69 12.86 -8.56 6.64
CA VAL A 69 12.16 -7.36 6.17
C VAL A 69 12.94 -6.62 5.08
N GLU A 70 14.26 -6.59 5.17
CA GLU A 70 15.14 -5.97 4.18
C GLU A 70 14.98 -6.64 2.81
N LYS A 71 14.87 -7.98 2.79
CA LYS A 71 14.65 -8.74 1.57
C LYS A 71 13.27 -8.43 0.97
N ARG A 72 12.23 -8.38 1.81
CA ARG A 72 10.86 -8.07 1.37
C ARG A 72 10.76 -6.65 0.82
N MET A 73 11.35 -5.67 1.51
CA MET A 73 11.44 -4.28 1.06
C MET A 73 12.13 -4.19 -0.30
N LYS A 74 13.29 -4.84 -0.45
CA LYS A 74 14.03 -4.86 -1.70
C LYS A 74 13.22 -5.48 -2.84
N ASN A 75 12.53 -6.61 -2.60
CA ASN A 75 11.68 -7.25 -3.60
C ASN A 75 10.53 -6.33 -4.06
N VAL A 76 9.89 -5.62 -3.13
CA VAL A 76 8.82 -4.66 -3.44
C VAL A 76 9.36 -3.46 -4.23
N GLU A 77 10.50 -2.90 -3.80
CA GLU A 77 11.16 -1.79 -4.48
C GLU A 77 11.57 -2.15 -5.91
N ASP A 78 12.23 -3.30 -6.09
CA ASP A 78 12.66 -3.80 -7.38
C ASP A 78 11.45 -4.06 -8.30
N TYR A 79 10.34 -4.59 -7.76
CA TYR A 79 9.12 -4.78 -8.55
C TYR A 79 8.47 -3.47 -8.99
N ILE A 80 8.30 -2.50 -8.09
CA ILE A 80 7.64 -1.24 -8.45
C ILE A 80 8.46 -0.44 -9.47
N LYS A 81 9.79 -0.48 -9.39
CA LYS A 81 10.66 0.12 -10.42
C LYS A 81 10.43 -0.44 -11.82
N VAL A 82 9.92 -1.67 -11.94
CA VAL A 82 9.56 -2.28 -13.24
C VAL A 82 8.17 -1.84 -13.70
N VAL A 83 7.25 -1.59 -12.77
CA VAL A 83 5.84 -1.30 -13.09
C VAL A 83 5.60 0.18 -13.40
N GLU A 84 6.33 1.10 -12.76
CA GLU A 84 6.09 2.54 -12.87
C GLU A 84 7.38 3.37 -12.99
N LYS A 85 7.25 4.58 -13.57
CA LYS A 85 8.30 5.60 -13.61
C LYS A 85 8.12 6.71 -12.55
N CYS A 86 7.09 6.62 -11.71
CA CYS A 86 6.82 7.61 -10.67
C CYS A 86 7.83 7.50 -9.50
N GLU A 87 8.04 8.61 -8.78
CA GLU A 87 8.92 8.62 -7.61
C GLU A 87 8.39 7.68 -6.51
N LEU A 88 9.12 6.59 -6.27
CA LEU A 88 8.80 5.61 -5.24
C LEU A 88 9.37 6.04 -3.89
N LYS A 89 8.50 6.13 -2.87
CA LYS A 89 8.92 6.22 -1.46
C LYS A 89 8.43 5.00 -0.70
N ALA A 90 9.21 3.92 -0.74
CA ALA A 90 9.02 2.79 0.18
C ALA A 90 9.36 3.25 1.60
N LEU A 91 8.44 3.06 2.54
CA LEU A 91 8.63 3.45 3.94
C LEU A 91 8.38 2.23 4.81
N LEU A 92 9.36 1.87 5.64
CA LEU A 92 9.18 0.87 6.68
C LEU A 92 8.23 1.45 7.74
N LEU A 93 6.96 1.09 7.64
CA LEU A 93 5.93 1.58 8.55
C LEU A 93 5.50 0.46 9.46
N CYS A 94 6.33 0.24 10.49
CA CYS A 94 6.00 -0.62 11.63
C CYS A 94 4.86 -0.02 12.49
N LEU A 95 4.54 1.27 12.34
CA LEU A 95 3.61 1.99 13.23
C LEU A 95 2.37 2.61 12.55
N ILE A 96 2.40 2.93 11.25
CA ILE A 96 1.29 3.70 10.62
C ILE A 96 0.06 2.83 10.30
N ILE A 97 0.22 1.53 10.03
CA ILE A 97 -0.96 0.66 9.79
C ILE A 97 -1.75 0.43 11.09
N ILE A 98 -1.06 0.34 12.24
CA ILE A 98 -1.72 0.34 13.55
C ILE A 98 -2.42 1.67 13.78
N LEU A 99 -1.78 2.80 13.46
CA LEU A 99 -2.40 4.12 13.64
C LEU A 99 -3.64 4.34 12.75
N ILE A 100 -3.63 3.85 11.50
CA ILE A 100 -4.79 3.93 10.61
C ILE A 100 -5.92 2.98 11.07
N MET A 101 -5.60 1.78 11.59
CA MET A 101 -6.61 0.89 12.18
C MET A 101 -7.16 1.41 13.53
N LEU A 102 -6.36 2.15 14.30
CA LEU A 102 -6.76 2.72 15.60
C LEU A 102 -7.56 4.03 15.47
N VAL A 103 -7.44 4.75 14.34
CA VAL A 103 -8.22 5.96 14.07
C VAL A 103 -9.59 5.65 13.42
N LEU A 104 -9.81 4.39 13.00
CA LEU A 104 -11.06 3.92 12.40
C LEU A 104 -11.90 3.01 13.34
N LEU A 105 -11.50 2.88 14.61
CA LEU A 105 -12.24 2.24 15.72
C LEU A 105 -12.53 3.28 16.80
#